data_AF-A0AAW2QMQ5-F1
#
_entry.id   AF-A0AAW2QMQ5-F1
#
_cell.length_a   1.000
_cell.length_b   1.000
_cell.length_c   1.000
_cell.angle_alpha   90.00
_cell.angle_beta   90.00
_cell.angle_gamma   90.00
#
_symmetry.space_group_name_H-M   'P 1'
#
loop_
_entity.id
_entity.type
_entity.pdbx_description
1 polymer ?
#
loop_
_entity_poly.entity_id
_entity_poly.type
_entity_poly.pdbx_seq_one_letter_code
_entity_poly.pdbx_strand_id
1 'polypeptide(L)'
;MAVLVQEMLSPDISFVLHTLSPTDKNQNLVEAEIAPGLGETLASGTRGTPWRLSSGKFDGAVQTLAFANFSEELVVRSVGPADGEVIQMTVDYSKKPLTVDPIFRQQLGQRLGAVGFFLEQKFGVHRM
;
A
#
# COMPACT_ATOMS: atom_id res chain seq x y z
N MET A 1 -19.04 22.76 2.73
CA MET A 1 -17.83 22.06 2.24
C MET A 1 -16.72 22.33 3.23
N ALA A 2 -16.14 21.30 3.84
CA ALA A 2 -14.96 21.43 4.69
C ALA A 2 -13.72 21.02 3.89
N VAL A 3 -12.57 21.62 4.19
CA VAL A 3 -11.28 21.32 3.54
C VAL A 3 -10.33 20.78 4.61
N LEU A 4 -9.74 19.61 4.36
CA LEU A 4 -8.67 19.05 5.18
C LEU A 4 -7.33 19.50 4.61
N VAL A 5 -6.50 20.15 5.43
CA VAL A 5 -5.12 20.52 5.09
C VAL A 5 -4.20 19.61 5.89
N GLN A 6 -3.31 18.90 5.19
CA GLN A 6 -2.34 17.98 5.77
C GLN A 6 -0.97 18.21 5.13
N GLU A 7 0.10 17.96 5.89
CA GLU A 7 1.46 17.96 5.39
C GLU A 7 1.65 16.89 4.28
N MET A 8 2.30 17.27 3.19
CA MET A 8 2.62 16.37 2.09
C MET A 8 3.78 15.46 2.48
N LEU A 9 3.57 14.16 2.41
CA LEU A 9 4.61 13.15 2.65
C LEU A 9 5.34 12.82 1.33
N SER A 10 6.59 12.36 1.44
CA SER A 10 7.37 11.81 0.31
C SER A 10 7.66 10.32 0.52
N PRO A 11 6.66 9.44 0.39
CA PRO A 11 6.82 8.02 0.68
C PRO A 11 7.43 7.26 -0.51
N ASP A 12 8.20 6.21 -0.21
CA ASP A 12 8.67 5.23 -1.22
C ASP A 12 7.55 4.27 -1.67
N ILE A 13 6.57 4.02 -0.79
CA ILE A 13 5.41 3.16 -1.02
C ILE A 13 4.16 3.76 -0.40
N SER A 14 3.02 3.48 -1.02
CA SER A 14 1.69 3.81 -0.53
C SER A 14 0.79 2.58 -0.60
N PHE A 15 -0.30 2.55 0.18
CA PHE A 15 -1.15 1.38 0.23
C PHE A 15 -2.62 1.69 0.54
N VAL A 16 -3.48 0.78 0.10
CA VAL A 16 -4.86 0.61 0.56
C VAL A 16 -4.92 -0.70 1.36
N LEU A 17 -5.56 -0.68 2.52
CA LEU A 17 -5.64 -1.83 3.43
C LEU A 17 -7.09 -2.24 3.66
N HIS A 18 -7.38 -3.51 3.43
CA HIS A 18 -8.68 -4.13 3.65
C HIS A 18 -8.58 -5.11 4.82
N THR A 19 -9.32 -4.88 5.91
CA THR A 19 -9.38 -5.82 7.05
C THR A 19 -10.40 -6.95 6.84
N LEU A 20 -11.10 -6.94 5.71
CA LEU A 20 -11.96 -8.00 5.22
C LEU A 20 -11.55 -8.25 3.77
N SER A 21 -11.19 -9.48 3.41
CA SER A 21 -10.75 -9.75 2.03
C SER A 21 -11.80 -9.27 1.02
N PRO A 22 -11.43 -8.40 0.05
CA PRO A 22 -12.33 -7.98 -1.02
C PRO A 22 -12.71 -9.14 -1.95
N THR A 23 -11.89 -10.20 -2.02
CA THR A 23 -12.05 -11.31 -2.96
C THR A 23 -12.99 -12.39 -2.44
N ASP A 24 -12.77 -12.87 -1.21
CA ASP A 24 -13.49 -14.02 -0.65
C ASP A 24 -14.25 -13.71 0.66
N LYS A 25 -14.19 -12.45 1.13
CA LYS A 25 -14.81 -11.99 2.39
C LYS A 25 -14.30 -12.73 3.64
N ASN A 26 -13.08 -13.26 3.59
CA ASN A 26 -12.45 -13.85 4.76
C ASN A 26 -12.10 -12.77 5.81
N GLN A 27 -12.69 -12.89 7.00
CA GLN A 27 -12.48 -11.97 8.13
C GLN A 27 -11.17 -12.22 8.87
N ASN A 28 -10.50 -13.35 8.64
CA ASN A 28 -9.24 -13.67 9.30
C ASN A 28 -8.02 -13.09 8.58
N LEU A 29 -8.25 -12.47 7.42
CA LEU A 29 -7.21 -11.92 6.55
C LEU A 29 -7.26 -10.40 6.51
N VAL A 30 -6.09 -9.81 6.37
CA VAL A 30 -5.89 -8.41 5.97
C VAL A 30 -5.24 -8.43 4.60
N GLU A 31 -5.85 -7.78 3.62
CA GLU A 31 -5.28 -7.65 2.28
C GLU A 31 -4.80 -6.22 2.05
N ALA A 32 -3.56 -6.09 1.59
CA ALA A 32 -2.95 -4.81 1.24
C ALA A 32 -2.73 -4.72 -0.27
N GLU A 33 -3.19 -3.64 -0.87
CA GLU A 33 -2.80 -3.21 -2.21
C GLU A 33 -1.76 -2.11 -2.09
N ILE A 34 -0.57 -2.33 -2.64
CA ILE A 34 0.60 -1.47 -2.44
C ILE A 34 1.07 -0.94 -3.79
N ALA A 35 1.36 0.36 -3.85
CA ALA A 35 1.91 1.04 -5.02
C ALA A 35 3.25 1.71 -4.70
N PRO A 36 4.09 1.91 -5.73
CA PRO A 36 5.30 2.70 -5.61
C PRO A 36 4.97 4.19 -5.53
N GLY A 37 5.69 4.93 -4.67
CA GLY A 37 5.51 6.35 -4.49
C GLY A 37 4.16 6.73 -3.83
N LEU A 38 3.60 7.84 -4.28
CA LEU A 38 2.37 8.43 -3.75
C LEU A 38 1.11 7.60 -4.03
N GLY A 39 0.12 7.69 -3.11
CA GLY A 39 -1.12 6.88 -3.11
C GLY A 39 -2.06 7.19 -4.27
N GLU A 40 -1.88 8.33 -4.91
CA GLU A 40 -2.58 8.78 -6.10
C GLU A 40 -2.41 7.79 -7.25
N THR A 41 -1.31 7.02 -7.29
CA THR A 41 -1.13 5.91 -8.24
C THR A 41 -2.25 4.88 -8.12
N LEU A 42 -2.69 4.56 -6.89
CA LEU A 42 -3.82 3.64 -6.64
C LEU A 42 -5.16 4.34 -6.86
N ALA A 43 -5.31 5.55 -6.32
CA ALA A 43 -6.59 6.26 -6.33
C ALA A 43 -7.03 6.73 -7.72
N SER A 44 -6.08 7.00 -8.62
CA SER A 44 -6.37 7.53 -9.97
C SER A 44 -6.75 6.47 -11.00
N GLY A 45 -6.80 5.19 -10.60
CA GLY A 45 -7.08 4.09 -11.53
C GLY A 45 -5.98 3.92 -12.60
N THR A 46 -4.74 4.28 -12.26
CA THR A 46 -3.59 4.14 -13.15
C THR A 46 -3.48 2.72 -13.69
N ARG A 47 -3.22 2.58 -14.98
CA ARG A 47 -3.14 1.26 -15.62
C ARG A 47 -1.97 0.46 -15.03
N GLY A 48 -2.28 -0.71 -14.51
CA GLY A 48 -1.32 -1.63 -13.92
C GLY A 48 -1.94 -2.41 -12.78
N THR A 49 -1.16 -3.32 -12.21
CA THR A 49 -1.49 -4.12 -11.05
C THR A 49 -0.61 -3.65 -9.89
N PRO A 50 -1.17 -3.48 -8.68
CA PRO A 50 -0.38 -3.21 -7.48
C PRO A 50 0.28 -4.49 -6.94
N TRP A 51 1.23 -4.34 -6.02
CA TRP A 51 1.62 -5.48 -5.20
C TRP A 51 0.45 -5.82 -4.30
N ARG A 52 0.14 -7.11 -4.18
CA ARG A 52 -0.89 -7.57 -3.25
C ARG A 52 -0.29 -8.52 -2.25
N LEU A 53 -0.48 -8.21 -0.98
CA LEU A 53 -0.10 -9.06 0.15
C LEU A 53 -1.36 -9.41 0.93
N SER A 54 -1.49 -10.68 1.32
CA SER A 54 -2.47 -11.13 2.30
C SER A 54 -1.73 -11.49 3.59
N SER A 55 -2.22 -11.00 4.73
CA SER A 55 -1.67 -11.31 6.05
C SER A 55 -2.76 -11.89 6.93
N GLY A 56 -2.49 -13.03 7.57
CA GLY A 56 -3.36 -13.57 8.60
C GLY A 56 -3.28 -12.73 9.88
N LYS A 57 -4.44 -12.45 10.48
CA LYS A 57 -4.55 -11.62 11.70
C LYS A 57 -3.99 -12.30 12.95
N PHE A 58 -3.98 -13.63 12.99
CA PHE A 58 -3.69 -14.41 14.19
C PHE A 58 -2.42 -15.26 14.10
N ASP A 59 -2.05 -15.70 12.90
CA ASP A 59 -0.89 -16.57 12.66
C ASP A 59 0.34 -15.83 12.12
N GLY A 60 0.18 -14.55 11.73
CA GLY A 60 1.25 -13.76 11.12
C GLY A 60 1.73 -14.31 9.78
N ALA A 61 0.96 -15.21 9.15
CA ALA A 61 1.28 -15.76 7.85
C ALA A 61 1.08 -14.67 6.79
N VAL A 62 2.07 -14.51 5.90
CA VAL A 62 2.02 -13.54 4.80
C VAL A 62 2.13 -14.27 3.47
N GLN A 63 1.19 -14.00 2.59
CA GLN A 63 1.16 -14.52 1.23
C GLN A 63 1.27 -13.37 0.23
N THR A 64 2.18 -13.49 -0.74
CA THR A 64 2.21 -12.61 -1.91
C THR A 64 1.19 -13.09 -2.93
N LEU A 65 0.18 -12.26 -3.22
CA LEU A 65 -0.88 -12.56 -4.18
C LEU A 65 -0.55 -12.03 -5.58
N ALA A 66 0.14 -10.90 -5.67
CA ALA A 66 0.54 -10.30 -6.94
C ALA A 66 1.81 -9.45 -6.80
N PHE A 67 2.59 -9.39 -7.88
CA PHE A 67 3.65 -8.39 -8.06
C PHE A 67 3.13 -7.21 -8.88
N ALA A 68 3.65 -6.01 -8.59
CA ALA A 68 3.25 -4.82 -9.31
C ALA A 68 3.85 -4.73 -10.72
N ASN A 69 3.17 -4.00 -11.60
CA ASN A 69 3.64 -3.70 -12.96
C ASN A 69 3.19 -2.33 -13.49
N PHE A 70 2.92 -1.35 -12.62
CA PHE A 70 2.77 0.04 -13.01
C PHE A 70 4.01 0.53 -13.79
N SER A 71 3.79 1.23 -14.90
CA SER A 71 4.88 1.80 -15.70
C SER A 71 5.57 2.97 -14.99
N GLU A 72 4.79 3.75 -14.22
CA GLU A 72 5.24 4.99 -13.60
C GLU A 72 4.80 5.07 -12.14
N GLU A 73 5.59 5.78 -11.33
CA GLU A 73 5.28 6.17 -9.96
C GLU A 73 5.24 7.70 -9.85
N LEU A 74 4.36 8.19 -8.97
CA LEU A 74 4.30 9.61 -8.60
C LEU A 74 5.19 9.85 -7.38
N VAL A 75 6.14 10.77 -7.50
CA VAL A 75 7.05 11.13 -6.40
C VAL A 75 7.09 12.64 -6.19
N VAL A 76 7.35 13.05 -4.95
CA VAL A 76 7.57 14.46 -4.64
C VAL A 76 8.97 14.85 -5.12
N ARG A 77 9.06 15.94 -5.89
CA ARG A 77 10.35 16.42 -6.39
C ARG A 77 11.21 16.87 -5.22
N SER A 78 12.26 16.10 -4.90
CA SER A 78 13.18 16.39 -3.79
C SER A 78 14.28 17.41 -4.13
N VAL A 79 14.33 17.91 -5.37
CA VAL A 79 15.33 18.90 -5.82
C VAL A 79 14.67 20.27 -5.92
N GLY A 80 14.81 21.08 -4.87
CA GLY A 80 14.27 22.46 -4.79
C GLY A 80 13.59 22.75 -3.46
N PRO A 81 13.13 24.00 -3.22
CA PRO A 81 12.18 24.27 -2.15
C PRO A 81 10.96 23.35 -2.31
N ALA A 82 10.38 22.92 -1.18
CA ALA A 82 9.25 21.99 -1.14
C ALA A 82 7.97 22.67 -1.66
N ASP A 83 7.91 22.95 -2.96
CA ASP A 83 6.83 23.66 -3.63
C ASP A 83 5.62 22.76 -3.90
N GLY A 84 5.62 21.52 -3.39
CA GLY A 84 4.55 20.55 -3.58
C GLY A 84 4.50 19.93 -4.98
N GLU A 85 5.56 20.07 -5.77
CA GLU A 85 5.59 19.55 -7.13
C GLU A 85 5.73 18.01 -7.15
N VAL A 86 4.82 17.37 -7.88
CA VAL A 86 4.79 15.92 -8.09
C VAL A 86 5.24 15.62 -9.52
N ILE A 87 6.15 14.67 -9.66
CA ILE A 87 6.64 14.21 -10.97
C ILE A 87 6.34 12.72 -11.17
N GLN A 88 6.15 12.34 -12.43
CA GLN A 88 6.06 10.95 -12.85
C GLN A 88 7.45 10.42 -13.17
N MET A 89 7.79 9.25 -12.64
CA MET A 89 9.04 8.55 -12.95
C MET A 89 8.77 7.10 -13.34
N THR A 90 9.53 6.57 -14.31
CA THR A 90 9.46 5.15 -14.67
C THR A 90 9.90 4.28 -13.49
N VAL A 91 9.12 3.23 -13.19
CA VAL A 91 9.40 2.34 -12.07
C VAL A 91 10.49 1.33 -12.44
N ASP A 92 11.57 1.29 -11.66
CA ASP A 92 12.61 0.26 -11.77
C ASP A 92 12.36 -0.88 -10.76
N TYR A 93 11.59 -1.89 -11.18
CA TYR A 93 11.25 -3.05 -10.34
C TYR A 93 12.44 -3.90 -9.91
N SER A 94 13.58 -3.81 -10.61
CA SER A 94 14.79 -4.55 -10.22
C SER A 94 15.39 -4.05 -8.89
N LYS A 95 15.00 -2.84 -8.47
CA LYS A 95 15.49 -2.20 -7.24
C LYS A 95 14.44 -2.11 -6.14
N LYS A 96 13.17 -2.43 -6.42
CA LYS A 96 12.09 -2.31 -5.42
C LYS A 96 12.14 -3.49 -4.44
N PRO A 97 12.31 -3.27 -3.13
CA PRO A 97 12.37 -4.35 -2.13
C PRO A 97 11.15 -5.27 -2.15
N LEU A 98 9.96 -4.72 -2.40
CA LEU A 98 8.73 -5.49 -2.57
C LEU A 98 8.81 -6.52 -3.70
N THR A 99 9.61 -6.29 -4.74
CA THR A 99 9.81 -7.24 -5.84
C THR A 99 10.94 -8.21 -5.53
N VAL A 100 12.08 -7.73 -5.06
CA VAL A 100 13.31 -8.55 -4.99
C VAL A 100 13.53 -9.24 -3.64
N ASP A 101 12.99 -8.71 -2.55
CA ASP A 101 13.28 -9.16 -1.20
C ASP A 101 12.07 -9.86 -0.53
N PRO A 102 12.09 -11.20 -0.40
CA PRO A 102 11.01 -11.95 0.26
C PRO A 102 10.92 -11.66 1.76
N ILE A 103 12.02 -11.36 2.44
CA ILE A 103 12.05 -11.05 3.86
C ILE A 103 11.37 -9.70 4.09
N PHE A 104 11.68 -8.70 3.25
CA PHE A 104 11.02 -7.40 3.29
C PHE A 104 9.50 -7.54 3.10
N ARG A 105 9.06 -8.33 2.11
CA ARG A 105 7.62 -8.61 1.89
C ARG A 105 6.97 -9.22 3.12
N GLN A 106 7.62 -10.19 3.76
CA GLN A 106 7.09 -10.83 4.95
C GLN A 106 6.96 -9.84 6.11
N GLN A 107 8.02 -9.07 6.41
CA GLN A 107 8.02 -8.09 7.50
C GLN A 107 6.99 -6.99 7.28
N LEU A 108 6.90 -6.45 6.06
CA LEU A 108 5.91 -5.44 5.72
C LEU A 108 4.48 -5.98 5.82
N GLY A 109 4.23 -7.19 5.29
CA GLY A 109 2.93 -7.83 5.38
C GLY A 109 2.48 -8.04 6.82
N GLN A 110 3.36 -8.53 7.70
CA GLN A 110 3.06 -8.71 9.12
C GLN A 110 2.76 -7.38 9.80
N ARG A 111 3.53 -6.33 9.50
CA ARG A 111 3.30 -4.99 10.06
C ARG A 111 1.96 -4.41 9.62
N LEU A 112 1.60 -4.54 8.35
CA LEU A 112 0.30 -4.10 7.82
C LEU A 112 -0.85 -4.91 8.42
N GLY A 113 -0.69 -6.22 8.56
CA GLY A 113 -1.65 -7.10 9.23
C GLY A 113 -1.93 -6.68 10.67
N ALA A 114 -0.87 -6.41 11.44
CA ALA A 114 -0.99 -5.94 12.83
C ALA A 114 -1.69 -4.57 12.93
N VAL A 115 -1.36 -3.62 12.06
CA VAL A 115 -2.03 -2.31 12.00
C VAL A 115 -3.51 -2.46 11.64
N GLY A 116 -3.84 -3.27 10.63
CA GLY A 116 -5.21 -3.52 10.22
C GLY A 116 -6.05 -4.14 11.34
N PHE A 117 -5.51 -5.17 12.00
CA PHE A 117 -6.18 -5.81 13.14
C PHE A 117 -6.39 -4.84 14.32
N PHE A 118 -5.38 -4.01 14.63
CA PHE A 118 -5.50 -3.02 15.70
C PHE A 118 -6.61 -1.99 15.41
N LEU A 119 -6.66 -1.46 14.18
CA LEU A 119 -7.69 -0.50 13.79
C LEU A 119 -9.09 -1.12 13.82
N GLU A 120 -9.23 -2.36 13.35
CA GLU A 120 -10.50 -3.09 13.38
C GLU A 120 -11.01 -3.31 14.81
N GLN A 121 -10.13 -3.63 15.77
CA GLN A 121 -10.55 -3.74 17.17
C GLN A 121 -11.02 -2.40 17.75
N LYS A 122 -10.44 -1.27 17.32
CA LYS A 122 -10.76 0.05 17.84
C LYS A 122 -12.04 0.64 17.27
N PHE A 123 -12.29 0.41 15.98
CA PHE A 123 -13.40 1.03 15.25
C PHE A 123 -14.53 0.06 14.89
N GLY A 124 -14.34 -1.24 15.14
CA GLY A 124 -15.27 -2.31 14.76
C GLY A 124 -15.02 -2.83 13.34
N VAL A 125 -15.65 -3.96 13.02
CA VAL A 125 -15.55 -4.61 11.70
C VAL A 125 -16.46 -3.91 10.71
N HIS A 126 -16.02 -3.80 9.46
CA HIS A 126 -16.86 -3.37 8.35
C HIS A 126 -18.02 -4.37 8.15
N ARG A 127 -19.19 -4.07 8.73
CA ARG A 127 -20.46 -4.72 8.40
C ARG A 127 -21.01 -4.03 7.15
N MET A 128 -20.83 -4.64 5.97
CA MET A 128 -21.72 -4.39 4.83
C MET A 128 -22.95 -5.28 4.97
#